data_AF-A0A430FFA0-F1
#
_entry.id   AF-A0A430FFA0-F1
#
_cell.length_a   1.000
_cell.length_b   1.000
_cell.length_c   1.000
_cell.angle_alpha   90.00
_cell.angle_beta   90.00
_cell.angle_gamma   90.00
#
_symmetry.space_group_name_H-M   'P 1'
#
loop_
_entity.id
_entity.type
_entity.pdbx_description
1 polymer ?
#
loop_
_entity_poly.entity_id
_entity_poly.type
_entity_poly.pdbx_seq_one_letter_code
_entity_poly.pdbx_strand_id
1 'polypeptide(L)'
;MSFVVLLRLLLSFLIDAYIFVLFARMILDWVRVLAPRWYPRGVVYSLIDVIYRLTEPPLRWLRRYIKPLPLGAIYLDVSFIVLYFALVLLQVLI
;
A
#
# COMPACT_ATOMS: atom_id res chain seq x y z
N MET A 1 1.23 29.61 15.74
CA MET A 1 -0.03 28.84 15.71
C MET A 1 -0.35 28.30 14.32
N SER A 2 -0.32 29.11 13.26
CA SER A 2 -0.58 28.68 11.88
C SER A 2 0.40 27.62 11.32
N PHE A 3 1.69 27.74 11.61
CA PHE A 3 2.71 26.82 11.09
C PHE A 3 2.53 25.36 11.53
N VAL A 4 2.22 25.13 12.81
CA VAL A 4 1.99 23.77 13.34
C VAL A 4 0.75 23.12 12.73
N VAL A 5 -0.30 23.91 12.48
CA VAL A 5 -1.53 23.42 11.84
C VAL A 5 -1.26 23.04 10.38
N LEU A 6 -0.54 23.88 9.63
CA LEU A 6 -0.13 23.58 8.26
C LEU A 6 0.71 22.30 8.17
N LEU A 7 1.65 22.12 9.11
CA LEU A 7 2.47 20.92 9.17
C LEU A 7 1.63 19.66 9.43
N ARG A 8 0.69 19.70 10.39
CA ARG A 8 -0.22 18.59 10.65
C ARG A 8 -1.06 18.25 9.43
N LEU A 9 -1.67 19.25 8.78
CA LEU A 9 -2.48 19.05 7.59
C LEU A 9 -1.69 18.40 6.44
N LEU A 10 -0.46 18.87 6.20
CA LEU A 10 0.41 18.29 5.18
C LEU A 10 0.77 16.84 5.50
N LEU A 11 1.09 16.53 6.76
CA LEU A 11 1.42 15.16 7.18
C LEU A 11 0.20 14.24 7.04
N SER A 12 -0.96 14.68 7.52
CA SER A 12 -2.21 13.95 7.44
C SER A 12 -2.58 13.65 5.98
N PHE A 13 -2.46 14.65 5.10
CA PHE A 13 -2.70 14.47 3.67
C PHE A 13 -1.75 13.45 3.03
N LEU A 14 -0.46 13.49 3.38
CA LEU A 14 0.52 12.54 2.84
C LEU A 14 0.26 11.11 3.33
N ILE A 15 -0.12 10.94 4.60
CA ILE A 15 -0.47 9.63 5.16
C ILE A 15 -1.71 9.08 4.46
N ASP A 16 -2.77 9.88 4.33
CA ASP A 16 -4.01 9.47 3.65
C ASP A 16 -3.75 9.12 2.17
N ALA A 17 -2.95 9.92 1.48
CA ALA A 17 -2.55 9.64 0.10
C ALA A 17 -1.76 8.32 0.00
N TYR A 18 -0.87 8.03 0.95
CA TYR A 18 -0.12 6.79 0.97
C TYR A 18 -1.00 5.58 1.32
N ILE A 19 -1.94 5.72 2.24
CA ILE A 19 -2.98 4.72 2.54
C ILE A 19 -3.80 4.41 1.28
N PHE A 20 -4.18 5.42 0.50
CA PHE A 20 -4.87 5.24 -0.77
C PHE A 20 -4.03 4.45 -1.79
N VAL A 21 -2.74 4.77 -1.94
CA VAL A 21 -1.84 4.02 -2.83
C VAL A 21 -1.69 2.56 -2.37
N LEU A 22 -1.58 2.33 -1.07
CA LEU A 22 -1.59 0.99 -0.48
C LEU A 22 -2.87 0.24 -0.84
N PHE A 23 -4.03 0.86 -0.64
CA PHE A 23 -5.31 0.26 -0.98
C PHE A 23 -5.42 -0.07 -2.48
N ALA A 24 -4.96 0.83 -3.36
CA ALA A 24 -4.88 0.57 -4.78
C ALA A 24 -3.98 -0.64 -5.10
N ARG A 25 -2.82 -0.75 -4.44
CA ARG A 25 -1.93 -1.93 -4.57
C ARG A 25 -2.65 -3.22 -4.18
N MET A 26 -3.42 -3.22 -3.08
CA MET A 26 -4.19 -4.39 -2.67
C MET A 26 -5.18 -4.83 -3.75
N ILE A 27 -5.91 -3.87 -4.34
CA ILE A 27 -6.83 -4.17 -5.45
C ILE A 27 -6.05 -4.76 -6.63
N LEU A 28 -4.90 -4.19 -6.99
CA LEU A 28 -4.07 -4.70 -8.09
C LEU A 28 -3.56 -6.13 -7.84
N ASP A 29 -3.20 -6.45 -6.60
CA ASP A 29 -2.81 -7.81 -6.21
C ASP A 29 -3.97 -8.80 -6.41
N TRP A 30 -5.20 -8.41 -6.03
CA TRP A 30 -6.41 -9.21 -6.31
C TRP A 30 -6.72 -9.32 -7.80
N VAL A 31 -6.58 -8.24 -8.56
CA VAL A 31 -6.80 -8.26 -10.01
C VAL A 31 -5.85 -9.24 -10.69
N ARG A 32 -4.59 -9.33 -10.26
CA ARG A 32 -3.64 -10.32 -10.80
C ARG A 32 -4.03 -11.76 -10.51
N VAL A 33 -4.58 -12.03 -9.33
CA VAL A 33 -5.07 -13.37 -8.95
C VAL A 33 -6.34 -13.73 -9.72
N LEU A 34 -7.27 -12.80 -9.84
CA LEU A 34 -8.57 -13.02 -10.49
C LEU A 34 -8.49 -13.01 -12.02
N ALA A 35 -7.55 -12.27 -12.60
CA ALA A 35 -7.32 -12.19 -14.05
C ALA A 35 -5.87 -12.51 -14.44
N PRO A 36 -5.41 -13.78 -14.33
CA PRO A 36 -4.02 -14.16 -14.62
C PRO A 36 -3.55 -13.88 -16.05
N ARG A 37 -4.48 -13.74 -17.00
CA ARG A 37 -4.21 -13.42 -18.42
C ARG A 37 -4.22 -11.91 -18.71
N TRP A 38 -4.39 -11.07 -17.70
CA TRP A 38 -4.42 -9.62 -17.88
C TRP A 38 -3.02 -9.04 -18.01
N TYR A 39 -2.72 -8.49 -19.19
CA TYR A 39 -1.46 -7.80 -19.48
C TYR A 39 -1.72 -6.30 -19.64
N PRO A 40 -1.52 -5.49 -18.59
CA PRO A 40 -1.70 -4.04 -18.69
C PRO A 40 -0.69 -3.45 -19.70
N ARG A 41 -1.15 -2.51 -20.52
CA ARG A 41 -0.33 -1.84 -21.56
C ARG A 41 -0.44 -0.33 -21.45
N GLY A 42 0.57 0.37 -21.98
CA GLY A 42 0.61 1.82 -22.02
C GLY A 42 0.52 2.46 -20.64
N VAL A 43 -0.31 3.50 -20.52
CA VAL A 43 -0.46 4.33 -19.31
C VAL A 43 -0.84 3.50 -18.08
N VAL A 44 -1.70 2.49 -18.25
CA VAL A 44 -2.14 1.63 -17.13
C VAL A 44 -0.96 0.87 -16.53
N TYR A 45 -0.05 0.36 -17.36
CA TYR A 45 1.15 -0.31 -16.87
C TYR A 45 2.03 0.64 -16.06
N SER A 46 2.22 1.87 -16.53
CA SER A 46 3.01 2.88 -15.82
C SER A 46 2.42 3.24 -14.46
N LEU A 47 1.10 3.41 -14.37
CA LEU A 47 0.43 3.69 -13.08
C LEU A 47 0.61 2.53 -12.10
N ILE A 48 0.43 1.30 -12.58
CA ILE A 48 0.61 0.09 -11.79
C ILE A 48 2.06 -0.01 -11.28
N ASP A 49 3.04 0.19 -12.15
CA ASP A 49 4.47 0.16 -11.80
C ASP A 49 4.81 1.21 -10.74
N VAL A 50 4.28 2.44 -10.86
CA VAL A 50 4.46 3.49 -9.84
C VAL A 50 3.87 3.06 -8.49
N ILE A 51 2.64 2.53 -8.46
CA ILE A 51 2.01 2.06 -7.22
C ILE A 51 2.88 0.97 -6.57
N TYR A 52 3.34 -0.01 -7.33
CA TYR A 52 4.20 -1.07 -6.81
C TYR A 52 5.53 -0.54 -6.31
N ARG A 53 6.17 0.39 -7.02
CA ARG A 53 7.45 1.00 -6.60
C ARG A 53 7.33 1.79 -5.31
N LEU A 54 6.23 2.52 -5.12
CA LEU A 54 6.01 3.31 -3.89
C LEU A 54 5.78 2.41 -2.68
N THR A 55 5.12 1.28 -2.88
CA THR A 55 4.68 0.40 -1.78
C THR A 55 5.65 -0.76 -1.50
N GLU A 56 6.47 -1.18 -2.47
CA GLU A 56 7.43 -2.28 -2.33
C GLU A 56 8.49 -2.06 -1.24
N PRO A 57 9.16 -0.90 -1.10
CA PRO A 57 10.22 -0.73 -0.11
C PRO A 57 9.78 -1.01 1.34
N PRO A 58 8.69 -0.41 1.87
CA PRO A 58 8.25 -0.68 3.24
C PRO A 58 7.66 -2.08 3.40
N LEU A 59 6.93 -2.59 2.40
CA LEU A 59 6.39 -3.96 2.45
C LEU A 59 7.49 -5.01 2.41
N ARG A 60 8.53 -4.84 1.59
CA ARG A 60 9.71 -5.71 1.60
C ARG A 60 10.43 -5.70 2.94
N TRP A 61 10.53 -4.53 3.58
CA TRP A 61 11.12 -4.44 4.91
C TRP A 61 10.29 -5.22 5.95
N LEU A 62 8.97 -5.06 5.95
CA LEU A 62 8.06 -5.82 6.81
C LEU A 62 8.10 -7.32 6.54
N ARG A 63 8.17 -7.74 5.27
CA ARG A 63 8.25 -9.15 4.85
C ARG A 63 9.50 -9.87 5.37
N ARG A 64 10.52 -9.14 5.83
CA ARG A 64 11.67 -9.75 6.54
C ARG A 64 11.30 -10.28 7.92
N TYR A 65 10.30 -9.69 8.55
CA TYR A 65 9.84 -10.03 9.90
C TYR A 65 8.53 -10.83 9.86
N ILE A 66 7.66 -10.55 8.89
CA ILE A 66 6.32 -11.11 8.79
C ILE A 66 6.25 -12.00 7.56
N LYS A 67 6.18 -13.32 7.77
CA LYS A 67 6.05 -14.28 6.69
C LYS A 67 4.65 -14.17 6.06
N PRO A 68 4.52 -14.24 4.72
CA PRO A 68 3.21 -14.31 4.07
C PRO A 68 2.41 -15.51 4.57
N LEU A 69 1.11 -15.33 4.79
CA LEU A 69 0.25 -16.42 5.24
C LEU A 69 -0.22 -17.23 4.04
N PRO A 70 0.04 -18.56 4.00
CA PRO A 70 -0.50 -19.42 2.96
C PRO A 70 -2.01 -19.58 3.17
N LEU A 71 -2.79 -19.27 2.14
CA LEU A 71 -4.23 -19.51 2.06
C LEU A 71 -4.51 -20.52 0.93
N GLY A 72 -4.06 -21.75 1.13
CA GLY A 72 -4.21 -22.85 0.17
C GLY A 72 -3.41 -22.61 -1.10
N ALA A 73 -4.10 -22.21 -2.18
CA ALA A 73 -3.48 -21.99 -3.50
C ALA A 73 -2.85 -20.59 -3.66
N ILE A 74 -3.10 -19.66 -2.74
CA ILE A 74 -2.60 -18.28 -2.79
C ILE A 74 -1.88 -17.90 -1.50
N TYR A 75 -1.01 -16.90 -1.58
CA TYR A 75 -0.38 -16.29 -0.40
C TYR A 75 -1.03 -14.94 -0.13
N LEU A 76 -1.45 -14.71 1.11
CA LEU A 76 -1.92 -13.41 1.55
C LEU A 76 -0.76 -12.61 2.13
N ASP A 77 -0.52 -11.43 1.58
CA ASP A 77 0.53 -10.52 2.05
C ASP A 77 0.07 -9.82 3.34
N VAL A 78 0.37 -10.42 4.49
CA VAL A 78 0.07 -9.84 5.81
C VAL A 78 0.81 -8.54 6.04
N SER A 79 1.97 -8.35 5.40
CA SER A 79 2.75 -7.12 5.56
C SER A 79 1.97 -5.90 5.07
N PHE A 80 1.12 -6.08 4.06
CA PHE A 80 0.20 -5.05 3.61
C PHE A 80 -0.75 -4.59 4.72
N ILE A 81 -1.42 -5.56 5.36
CA ILE A 81 -2.38 -5.31 6.43
C ILE A 81 -1.70 -4.59 7.58
N VAL A 82 -0.54 -5.06 8.00
CA VAL A 82 0.21 -4.48 9.11
C VAL A 82 0.63 -3.04 8.81
N LEU A 83 1.13 -2.77 7.60
CA LEU A 83 1.50 -1.42 7.20
C LEU A 83 0.28 -0.48 7.15
N TYR A 84 -0.83 -0.94 6.59
CA TYR A 84 -2.08 -0.18 6.54
C TYR A 84 -2.55 0.19 7.95
N PHE A 85 -2.62 -0.79 8.87
CA PHE A 85 -3.03 -0.53 10.25
C PHE A 85 -2.08 0.41 10.98
N ALA A 86 -0.76 0.27 10.77
CA ALA A 86 0.21 1.17 11.37
C ALA A 86 0.02 2.62 10.92
N LEU A 87 -0.29 2.85 9.64
CA LEU A 87 -0.54 4.19 9.10
C LEU A 87 -1.87 4.77 9.56
N VAL A 88 -2.93 3.97 9.61
CA VAL A 88 -4.22 4.42 10.16
C VAL A 88 -4.07 4.80 11.63
N LEU A 89 -3.34 4.00 12.41
CA LEU A 89 -3.06 4.31 13.80
C LEU A 89 -2.26 5.62 13.92
N LEU A 90 -1.23 5.78 13.09
CA LEU A 90 -0.43 7.01 13.03
C LEU A 90 -1.32 8.22 12.69
N GLN A 91 -2.23 8.07 11.73
CA GLN A 91 -3.15 9.14 11.31
C GLN A 91 -4.09 9.56 12.45
N VAL A 92 -4.59 8.61 13.24
CA VAL A 92 -5.47 8.89 14.38
C VAL A 92 -4.74 9.61 15.52
N LEU A 93 -3.42 9.40 15.65
CA LEU A 93 -2.61 9.99 16.72
C LEU A 93 -2.10 11.41 16.42
N ILE A 94 -2.11 11.82 15.15
CA ILE A 94 -1.63 13.14 14.68
C ILE A 94 -2.79 14.14 14.66
#